data_AF-A0A4Q4D1Q5-F1
#
_entry.id   AF-A0A4Q4D1Q5-F1
#
_cell.length_a   1.000
_cell.length_b   1.000
_cell.length_c   1.000
_cell.angle_alpha   90.00
_cell.angle_beta   90.00
_cell.angle_gamma   90.00
#
_symmetry.space_group_name_H-M   'P 1'
#
loop_
_entity.id
_entity.type
_entity.pdbx_description
1 polymer ?
#
loop_
_entity_poly.entity_id
_entity_poly.type
_entity_poly.pdbx_seq_one_letter_code
_entity_poly.pdbx_strand_id
1 'polypeptide(L)'
;MSTPRIEPGGLRELGVVNHAISVLAGRVVGGPRPNIFTTLGRQRGLFRAWLWYSGRMMPGGKLPRRETEMVILHVATLRACEYELNHHRRIGRRVGLSSEQVAHAGDVGWEGWTSRFSTNCDATARRAFSRGVQP
;
A
#
# COMPACT_ATOMS: atom_id res chain seq x y z
N MET A 1 -20.21 -4.63 -2.79
CA MET A 1 -18.93 -4.37 -3.50
C MET A 1 -19.26 -3.90 -4.89
N SER A 2 -18.70 -2.76 -5.33
CA SER A 2 -18.90 -2.26 -6.69
C SER A 2 -18.15 -3.12 -7.71
N THR A 3 -18.70 -3.23 -8.91
CA THR A 3 -18.06 -3.93 -10.03
C THR A 3 -16.75 -3.22 -10.40
N PRO A 4 -15.60 -3.91 -10.44
CA PRO A 4 -14.34 -3.28 -10.80
C PRO A 4 -14.33 -2.90 -12.29
N ARG A 5 -13.86 -1.69 -12.61
CA ARG A 5 -13.75 -1.23 -14.01
C ARG A 5 -12.75 -2.06 -14.82
N ILE A 6 -11.73 -2.61 -14.15
CA ILE A 6 -10.76 -3.54 -14.72
C ILE A 6 -10.80 -4.80 -13.87
N GLU A 7 -11.28 -5.88 -14.46
CA GLU A 7 -11.33 -7.16 -13.78
C GLU A 7 -9.92 -7.68 -13.44
N PRO A 8 -9.73 -8.22 -12.22
CA PRO A 8 -8.51 -8.92 -11.83
C PRO A 8 -8.12 -9.98 -12.87
N GLY A 9 -6.90 -9.90 -13.40
CA GLY A 9 -6.46 -10.83 -14.44
C GLY A 9 -6.14 -12.26 -13.93
N GLY A 10 -6.42 -13.24 -14.78
CA GLY A 10 -6.04 -14.63 -14.65
C GLY A 10 -4.73 -14.96 -15.37
N LEU A 11 -4.45 -16.25 -15.56
CA LEU A 11 -3.23 -16.72 -16.21
C LEU A 11 -3.09 -16.20 -17.66
N ARG A 12 -4.21 -16.11 -18.40
CA ARG A 12 -4.24 -15.66 -19.79
C ARG A 12 -3.86 -14.19 -19.92
N GLU A 13 -4.41 -13.35 -19.04
CA GLU A 13 -4.19 -11.91 -19.06
C GLU A 13 -2.79 -11.53 -18.57
N LEU A 14 -2.31 -12.18 -17.50
CA LEU A 14 -1.01 -11.88 -16.89
C LEU A 14 0.15 -12.54 -17.64
N GLY A 15 -0.09 -13.69 -18.28
CA GLY A 15 0.97 -14.63 -18.66
C GLY A 15 1.59 -15.32 -17.44
N VAL A 16 2.37 -16.37 -17.70
CA VAL A 16 2.89 -17.28 -16.66
C VAL A 16 3.71 -16.53 -15.59
N VAL A 17 4.62 -15.66 -16.02
CA VAL A 17 5.54 -14.94 -15.11
C VAL A 17 4.79 -14.04 -14.13
N ASN A 18 3.94 -13.13 -14.62
CA ASN A 18 3.24 -12.18 -13.74
C ASN A 18 2.17 -12.87 -12.90
N HIS A 19 1.57 -13.96 -13.41
CA HIS A 19 0.66 -14.79 -12.64
C HIS A 19 1.38 -15.44 -11.45
N ALA A 20 2.54 -16.05 -11.69
CA ALA A 20 3.36 -16.64 -10.63
C ALA A 20 3.77 -15.61 -9.57
N ILE A 21 4.20 -14.41 -10.00
CA ILE A 21 4.53 -13.31 -9.08
C ILE A 21 3.32 -12.94 -8.21
N SER A 22 2.13 -12.82 -8.80
CA SER A 22 0.90 -12.45 -8.08
C SER A 22 0.50 -13.51 -7.05
N VAL A 23 0.64 -14.80 -7.39
CA VAL A 23 0.42 -15.92 -6.46
C VAL A 23 1.42 -15.88 -5.31
N LEU A 24 2.71 -15.70 -5.60
CA LEU A 24 3.76 -15.63 -4.59
C LEU A 24 3.53 -14.44 -3.64
N ALA A 25 3.18 -13.28 -4.18
CA ALA A 25 2.87 -12.09 -3.38
C ALA A 25 1.70 -12.34 -2.41
N GLY A 26 0.64 -13.01 -2.87
CA GLY A 26 -0.48 -13.41 -2.00
C GLY A 26 -0.01 -14.29 -0.83
N ARG A 27 0.86 -15.26 -1.10
CA ARG A 27 1.44 -16.14 -0.05
C ARG A 27 2.31 -15.36 0.94
N VAL A 28 3.19 -14.48 0.48
CA VAL A 28 4.03 -13.63 1.34
C VAL A 28 3.17 -12.71 2.22
N VAL A 29 2.11 -12.14 1.65
CA VAL A 29 1.13 -11.31 2.38
C VAL A 29 0.05 -12.16 3.06
N GLY A 30 0.22 -13.49 3.11
CA GLY A 30 -0.63 -14.47 3.78
C GLY A 30 -2.12 -14.27 3.49
N GLY A 31 -2.48 -14.13 2.21
CA GLY A 31 -3.82 -13.81 1.76
C GLY A 31 -4.01 -14.12 0.27
N PRO A 32 -5.13 -13.65 -0.31
CA PRO A 32 -5.34 -13.76 -1.75
C PRO A 32 -4.30 -12.92 -2.51
N ARG A 33 -4.21 -13.18 -3.81
CA ARG A 33 -3.40 -12.36 -4.73
C ARG A 33 -3.82 -10.89 -4.59
N PRO A 34 -2.88 -9.93 -4.43
CA PRO A 34 -3.24 -8.52 -4.39
C PRO A 34 -3.88 -8.10 -5.72
N ASN A 35 -5.08 -7.50 -5.68
CA ASN A 35 -5.79 -7.12 -6.90
C ASN A 35 -4.97 -6.13 -7.74
N ILE A 36 -4.24 -5.21 -7.11
CA ILE A 36 -3.32 -4.30 -7.80
C ILE A 36 -2.28 -5.04 -8.65
N PHE A 37 -1.79 -6.21 -8.23
CA PHE A 37 -0.85 -7.02 -9.00
C PHE A 37 -1.55 -7.66 -10.20
N THR A 38 -2.79 -8.13 -10.02
CA THR A 38 -3.58 -8.73 -11.10
C THR A 38 -4.15 -7.71 -12.09
N THR A 39 -4.28 -6.44 -11.69
CA THR A 39 -4.72 -5.34 -12.55
C THR A 39 -3.55 -4.77 -13.33
N LEU A 40 -2.46 -4.38 -12.66
CA LEU A 40 -1.26 -3.86 -13.31
C LEU A 40 -0.54 -4.95 -14.12
N GLY A 41 -0.57 -6.20 -13.65
CA GLY A 41 0.06 -7.35 -14.29
C GLY A 41 -0.41 -7.65 -15.72
N ARG A 42 -1.59 -7.13 -16.10
CA ARG A 42 -2.09 -7.14 -17.48
C ARG A 42 -1.15 -6.36 -18.43
N GLN A 43 -0.52 -5.30 -17.94
CA GLN A 43 0.51 -4.54 -18.65
C GLN A 43 1.90 -5.13 -18.38
N ARG A 44 2.17 -6.26 -19.04
CA ARG A 44 3.20 -7.22 -18.67
C ARG A 44 4.57 -6.63 -18.28
N GLY A 45 5.20 -5.90 -19.21
CA GLY A 45 6.52 -5.30 -18.99
C GLY A 45 6.50 -4.16 -17.98
N LEU A 46 5.48 -3.30 -18.09
CA LEU A 46 5.29 -2.16 -17.19
C LEU A 46 5.12 -2.60 -15.74
N PHE A 47 4.37 -3.68 -15.50
CA PHE A 47 4.21 -4.26 -14.17
C PHE A 47 5.54 -4.65 -13.55
N ARG A 48 6.46 -5.25 -14.31
CA ARG A 48 7.78 -5.63 -13.80
C ARG A 48 8.65 -4.41 -13.48
N ALA A 49 8.63 -3.40 -14.34
CA ALA A 49 9.31 -2.13 -14.08
C ALA A 49 8.75 -1.43 -12.82
N TRP A 50 7.43 -1.40 -12.70
CA TRP A 50 6.73 -0.87 -11.52
C TRP A 50 7.07 -1.66 -10.25
N LEU A 51 7.16 -3.00 -10.32
CA LEU A 51 7.56 -3.84 -9.20
C LEU A 51 9.01 -3.57 -8.78
N TRP A 52 9.91 -3.39 -9.74
CA TRP A 52 11.31 -3.06 -9.43
C TRP A 52 11.40 -1.72 -8.71
N TYR A 53 10.73 -0.69 -9.23
CA TYR A 53 10.65 0.62 -8.60
C TYR A 53 10.01 0.56 -7.21
N SER A 54 8.85 -0.07 -7.09
CA SER A 54 8.11 -0.20 -5.83
C SER A 54 8.89 -1.03 -4.81
N GLY A 55 9.54 -2.10 -5.24
CA GLY A 55 10.42 -2.94 -4.43
C GLY A 55 11.59 -2.18 -3.82
N ARG A 56 12.11 -1.19 -4.55
CA ARG A 56 13.20 -0.31 -4.07
C ARG A 56 12.73 0.71 -3.03
N MET A 57 11.43 0.97 -2.95
CA MET A 57 10.82 1.77 -1.88
C MET A 57 10.33 0.90 -0.71
N MET A 58 9.82 -0.29 -1.02
CA MET A 58 9.21 -1.21 -0.05
C MET A 58 9.32 -2.66 -0.57
N PRO A 59 10.04 -3.57 0.13
CA PRO A 59 10.67 -3.38 1.44
C PRO A 59 12.07 -2.76 1.40
N GLY A 60 12.69 -2.57 0.23
CA GLY A 60 14.10 -2.18 0.09
C GLY A 60 14.41 -0.69 0.26
N GLY A 61 13.50 0.08 0.85
CA GLY A 61 13.65 1.52 1.07
C GLY A 61 14.54 1.88 2.26
N LYS A 62 14.77 3.18 2.47
CA LYS A 62 15.55 3.69 3.62
C LYS A 62 14.72 3.80 4.90
N LEU A 63 13.39 3.88 4.79
CA LEU A 63 12.50 3.92 5.95
C LEU A 63 12.36 2.51 6.54
N PRO A 64 12.44 2.36 7.87
CA PRO A 64 12.09 1.11 8.54
C PRO A 64 10.71 0.64 8.10
N ARG A 65 10.54 -0.68 7.90
CA ARG A 65 9.29 -1.27 7.39
C ARG A 65 8.04 -0.78 8.13
N ARG A 66 8.13 -0.66 9.45
CA ARG A 66 7.07 -0.17 10.34
C ARG A 66 6.70 1.29 10.04
N GLU A 67 7.69 2.15 9.78
CA GLU A 67 7.47 3.55 9.40
C GLU A 67 6.85 3.67 8.00
N THR A 68 7.29 2.83 7.06
CA THR A 68 6.69 2.78 5.72
C THR A 68 5.20 2.44 5.78
N GLU A 69 4.81 1.41 6.53
CA GLU A 69 3.39 1.03 6.69
C GLU A 69 2.56 2.12 7.38
N MET A 70 3.13 2.80 8.37
CA MET A 70 2.53 3.95 9.03
C MET A 70 2.20 5.09 8.05
N VAL A 71 3.16 5.48 7.22
CA VAL A 71 2.97 6.53 6.20
C VAL A 71 1.93 6.09 5.16
N ILE A 72 1.95 4.82 4.72
CA ILE A 72 0.97 4.30 3.77
C ILE A 72 -0.44 4.36 4.36
N LEU A 73 -0.63 3.88 5.59
CA LEU A 73 -1.93 3.93 6.27
C LEU A 73 -2.43 5.36 6.47
N HIS A 74 -1.54 6.29 6.81
CA HIS A 74 -1.87 7.70 6.92
C HIS A 74 -2.39 8.27 5.60
N VAL A 75 -1.63 8.09 4.51
CA VAL A 75 -2.05 8.56 3.17
C VAL A 75 -3.33 7.88 2.72
N ALA A 76 -3.47 6.56 2.90
CA ALA A 76 -4.67 5.82 2.54
C ALA A 76 -5.90 6.32 3.32
N THR A 77 -5.72 6.71 4.59
CA THR A 77 -6.77 7.33 5.41
C THR A 77 -7.17 8.69 4.85
N LEU A 78 -6.19 9.57 4.61
CA LEU A 78 -6.46 10.92 4.08
C LEU A 78 -7.08 10.90 2.67
N ARG A 79 -6.81 9.85 1.88
CA ARG A 79 -7.38 9.66 0.54
C ARG A 79 -8.66 8.82 0.53
N ALA A 80 -9.16 8.40 1.69
CA ALA A 80 -10.31 7.50 1.82
C ALA A 80 -10.18 6.23 0.94
N CYS A 81 -8.98 5.68 0.80
CA CYS A 81 -8.73 4.53 -0.07
C CYS A 81 -8.94 3.22 0.70
N GLU A 82 -10.16 2.70 0.68
CA GLU A 82 -10.52 1.46 1.39
C GLU A 82 -9.68 0.25 0.99
N TYR A 83 -9.33 0.13 -0.30
CA TYR A 83 -8.51 -0.97 -0.79
C TYR A 83 -7.14 -0.98 -0.13
N GLU A 84 -6.43 0.15 -0.15
CA GLU A 84 -5.10 0.28 0.46
C GLU A 84 -5.17 0.17 1.99
N LEU A 85 -6.19 0.77 2.62
CA LEU A 85 -6.42 0.62 4.06
C LEU A 85 -6.54 -0.86 4.45
N ASN A 86 -7.39 -1.63 3.77
CA ASN A 86 -7.58 -3.03 4.08
C ASN A 86 -6.32 -3.87 3.83
N HIS A 87 -5.60 -3.57 2.75
CA HIS A 87 -4.36 -4.26 2.42
C HIS A 87 -3.27 -4.00 3.46
N HIS A 88 -3.02 -2.73 3.78
CA HIS A 88 -1.91 -2.31 4.63
C HIS A 88 -2.19 -2.45 6.13
N ARG A 89 -3.45 -2.51 6.57
CA ARG A 89 -3.77 -2.85 7.97
C ARG A 89 -3.23 -4.23 8.36
N ARG A 90 -3.35 -5.20 7.46
CA ARG A 90 -2.85 -6.56 7.67
C ARG A 90 -1.32 -6.60 7.69
N ILE A 91 -0.68 -5.87 6.79
CA ILE A 91 0.79 -5.82 6.70
C ILE A 91 1.34 -5.08 7.92
N GLY A 92 0.77 -3.92 8.26
CA GLY A 92 1.06 -3.13 9.45
C GLY A 92 1.08 -3.96 10.73
N ARG A 93 0.04 -4.76 10.97
CA ARG A 93 -0.02 -5.65 12.15
C ARG A 93 1.13 -6.66 12.19
N ARG A 94 1.52 -7.23 11.05
CA ARG A 94 2.65 -8.19 10.98
C ARG A 94 4.00 -7.56 11.24
N VAL A 95 4.14 -6.27 10.98
CA VAL A 95 5.37 -5.52 11.24
C VAL A 95 5.33 -4.77 12.57
N GLY A 96 4.37 -5.10 13.44
CA GLY A 96 4.30 -4.62 14.83
C GLY A 96 3.55 -3.29 15.02
N LEU A 97 2.62 -2.92 14.15
CA LEU A 97 1.69 -1.82 14.44
C LEU A 97 0.56 -2.31 15.35
N SER A 98 0.29 -1.55 16.42
CA SER A 98 -0.84 -1.81 17.30
C SER A 98 -2.17 -1.44 16.63
N SER A 99 -3.27 -1.98 17.16
CA SER A 99 -4.61 -1.62 16.70
C SER A 99 -4.90 -0.13 16.86
N GLU A 100 -4.42 0.49 17.94
CA GLU A 100 -4.57 1.92 18.19
C GLU A 100 -3.80 2.76 17.17
N GLN A 101 -2.57 2.37 16.84
CA GLN A 101 -1.76 3.04 15.81
C GLN A 101 -2.43 2.99 14.44
N VAL A 102 -3.03 1.84 14.12
CA VAL A 102 -3.79 1.69 12.88
C VAL A 102 -5.07 2.54 12.89
N ALA A 103 -5.75 2.66 14.04
CA ALA A 103 -6.96 3.45 14.18
C ALA A 103 -6.69 4.97 14.09
N HIS A 104 -5.58 5.43 14.69
CA HIS A 104 -5.16 6.82 14.69
C HIS A 104 -4.26 7.18 13.50
N ALA A 105 -4.18 6.34 12.46
CA ALA A 105 -3.31 6.60 11.31
C ALA A 105 -3.65 7.93 10.61
N GLY A 106 -4.90 8.41 10.68
CA GLY A 106 -5.31 9.71 10.15
C GLY A 106 -5.04 10.90 11.07
N ASP A 107 -4.74 10.67 12.33
CA ASP A 107 -4.55 11.70 13.35
C ASP A 107 -3.06 11.80 13.72
N VAL A 108 -2.37 12.78 13.13
CA VAL A 108 -0.93 13.03 13.41
C VAL A 108 -0.69 13.67 14.78
N GLY A 109 -1.74 14.19 15.41
CA GLY A 109 -1.70 14.83 16.73
C GLY A 109 -1.95 13.86 17.88
N TRP A 110 -2.29 12.60 17.59
CA TRP A 110 -2.52 11.60 18.63
C TRP A 110 -1.28 11.41 19.51
N GLU A 111 -1.46 11.52 20.83
CA GLU A 111 -0.38 11.50 21.83
C GLU A 111 0.43 10.19 21.84
N GLY A 112 -0.15 9.10 21.34
CA GLY A 112 0.53 7.81 21.20
C GLY A 112 1.59 7.76 20.10
N TRP A 113 1.78 8.85 19.34
CA TRP A 113 2.81 8.95 18.32
C TRP A 113 4.15 9.49 18.82
N THR A 114 5.24 9.01 18.21
CA THR A 114 6.55 9.63 18.39
C THR A 114 6.66 10.89 17.52
N SER A 115 7.48 11.87 17.93
CA SER A 115 7.71 13.09 17.15
C SER A 115 8.25 12.82 15.73
N ARG A 116 8.96 11.71 15.56
CA ARG A 116 9.43 11.23 14.25
C ARG A 116 8.28 10.79 13.35
N PHE A 117 7.28 10.09 13.88
CA PHE A 117 6.08 9.71 13.11
C PHE A 117 5.33 10.95 12.64
N SER A 118 5.03 11.88 13.56
CA SER A 118 4.25 13.08 13.23
C SER A 118 4.96 13.92 12.16
N THR A 119 6.28 14.05 12.25
CA THR A 119 7.10 14.72 11.21
C THR A 119 7.00 14.03 9.85
N ASN A 120 7.16 12.71 9.80
CA ASN A 120 7.10 11.94 8.53
C ASN A 120 5.70 12.05 7.89
N CYS A 121 4.64 11.97 8.70
CA CYS A 121 3.26 12.05 8.22
C CYS A 121 2.88 13.47 7.80
N ASP A 122 3.25 14.51 8.56
CA ASP A 122 3.00 15.91 8.18
C ASP A 122 3.70 16.29 6.86
N ALA A 123 4.97 15.89 6.70
CA ALA A 123 5.70 16.10 5.45
C ALA A 123 5.00 15.41 4.25
N THR A 124 4.39 14.25 4.48
CA THR A 124 3.66 13.50 3.46
C THR A 124 2.30 14.14 3.15
N ALA A 125 1.54 14.53 4.16
CA ALA A 125 0.25 15.20 4.03
C ALA A 125 0.37 16.52 3.26
N ARG A 126 1.36 17.37 3.60
CA ARG A 126 1.61 18.62 2.86
C ARG A 126 1.82 18.38 1.37
N ARG A 127 2.53 17.33 0.97
CA ARG A 127 2.75 17.00 -0.45
C ARG A 127 1.54 16.38 -1.12
N ALA A 128 0.78 15.56 -0.41
CA ALA A 128 -0.44 14.94 -0.94
C ALA A 128 -1.54 15.99 -1.20
N PHE A 129 -1.65 17.02 -0.35
CA PHE A 129 -2.76 17.98 -0.39
C PHE A 129 -2.40 19.36 -0.93
N SER A 130 -1.12 19.69 -1.15
CA SER A 130 -0.71 20.97 -1.78
C SER A 130 -0.96 21.05 -3.29
N ARG A 131 -1.32 19.95 -3.94
CA ARG A 131 -1.80 19.96 -5.33
C ARG A 131 -3.30 19.77 -5.28
N GLY A 132 -4.04 20.88 -5.42
CA GLY A 132 -5.50 20.97 -5.35
C GLY A 132 -6.23 20.14 -6.40
N VAL A 133 -6.17 18.82 -6.27
CA VAL A 133 -7.11 17.90 -6.91
C VAL A 133 -8.16 17.60 -5.85
N GLN A 134 -9.19 18.45 -5.82
CA GLN A 134 -10.46 18.12 -5.19
C GLN A 134 -11.10 16.95 -5.95
N PRO A 135 -11.87 16.08 -5.27
CA PRO A 135 -12.54 14.94 -5.91
C PRO A 135 -13.49 15.36 -7.04
#